data_AF-A0A2G6PF03-F1
#
_entry.id   AF-A0A2G6PF03-F1
#
_cell.length_a   1.000
_cell.length_b   1.000
_cell.length_c   1.000
_cell.angle_alpha   90.00
_cell.angle_beta   90.00
_cell.angle_gamma   90.00
#
_symmetry.space_group_name_H-M   'P 1'
#
loop_
_entity.id
_entity.type
_entity.pdbx_description
1 polymer ?
#
loop_
_entity_poly.entity_id
_entity_poly.type
_entity_poly.pdbx_seq_one_letter_code
_entity_poly.pdbx_strand_id
1 'polypeptide(L)' 'MKKFLLFLAGAVAGILVSFCLAYVSGYILENMGVILYKSESDQQRNFNIFIILGLVVSLIFGWLSVRYGLTKSSSGR' A
#
# COMPACT_ATOMS: atom_id res chain seq x y z
N MET A 1 -2.05 -11.99 -20.15
CA MET A 1 -1.70 -12.63 -18.85
C MET A 1 -0.48 -11.99 -18.16
N LYS A 2 0.74 -11.98 -18.75
CA LYS A 2 1.96 -11.46 -18.08
C LYS A 2 1.82 -10.05 -17.48
N LYS A 3 1.23 -9.09 -18.21
CA LYS A 3 1.01 -7.71 -17.72
C LYS A 3 0.06 -7.65 -16.52
N PHE A 4 -0.97 -8.49 -16.53
CA PHE A 4 -1.93 -8.57 -15.43
C PHE A 4 -1.30 -9.15 -14.16
N LEU A 5 -0.49 -10.22 -14.29
CA LEU A 5 0.23 -10.79 -13.14
C LEU A 5 1.25 -9.81 -12.56
N LEU A 6 1.96 -9.07 -13.41
CA LEU A 6 2.90 -8.05 -12.98
C LEU A 6 2.21 -6.86 -12.29
N PHE A 7 1.05 -6.45 -12.81
CA PHE A 7 0.19 -5.45 -12.15
C PHE A 7 -0.25 -5.95 -10.78
N LEU A 8 -0.77 -7.18 -10.69
CA LEU A 8 -1.26 -7.76 -9.44
C LEU A 8 -0.14 -7.89 -8.40
N ALA A 9 1.04 -8.34 -8.81
CA ALA A 9 2.20 -8.40 -7.92
C ALA A 9 2.60 -7.01 -7.39
N GLY A 10 2.61 -6.00 -8.25
CA GLY A 10 2.82 -4.61 -7.85
C GLY A 10 1.74 -4.11 -6.90
N ALA A 11 0.47 -4.37 -7.20
CA ALA A 11 -0.66 -3.97 -6.39
C ALA A 11 -0.62 -4.59 -4.98
N VAL A 12 -0.28 -5.87 -4.88
CA VAL A 12 -0.05 -6.56 -3.60
C VAL A 12 1.14 -5.97 -2.85
N ALA A 13 2.25 -5.67 -3.54
CA ALA A 13 3.38 -4.99 -2.90
C ALA A 13 2.98 -3.61 -2.36
N GLY A 14 2.19 -2.85 -3.12
CA GLY A 14 1.68 -1.54 -2.70
C GLY A 14 0.85 -1.61 -1.43
N ILE A 15 -0.07 -2.57 -1.31
CA ILE A 15 -0.89 -2.70 -0.09
C ILE A 15 -0.09 -3.17 1.12
N LEU A 16 0.91 -4.03 0.91
CA LEU A 16 1.83 -4.44 1.97
C LEU A 16 2.68 -3.26 2.49
N VAL A 17 3.20 -2.44 1.57
CA VAL A 17 3.94 -1.21 1.94
C VAL A 17 3.03 -0.27 2.73
N SER A 18 1.80 -0.01 2.25
CA SER A 18 0.83 0.80 2.97
C SER A 18 0.52 0.26 4.37
N PHE A 19 0.35 -1.07 4.51
CA PHE A 19 0.11 -1.71 5.79
C PHE A 19 1.30 -1.53 6.74
N CYS A 20 2.52 -1.82 6.29
CA CYS A 20 3.72 -1.64 7.09
C CYS A 20 3.89 -0.19 7.56
N LEU A 21 3.68 0.79 6.66
CA LEU A 21 3.78 2.21 7.02
C LEU A 21 2.72 2.60 8.06
N ALA A 22 1.47 2.20 7.87
CA ALA A 22 0.40 2.49 8.82
C ALA A 22 0.67 1.84 10.19
N TYR A 23 1.10 0.58 10.20
CA TYR A 23 1.41 -0.17 11.41
C TYR A 23 2.58 0.43 12.19
N VAL A 24 3.71 0.67 11.52
CA VAL A 24 4.90 1.28 12.15
C VAL A 24 4.59 2.69 12.66
N SER A 25 3.84 3.48 11.90
CA SER A 25 3.42 4.82 12.34
C SER A 25 2.54 4.75 13.58
N GLY A 26 1.56 3.83 13.60
CA GLY A 26 0.73 3.58 14.77
C GLY A 26 1.56 3.19 15.98
N TYR A 27 2.48 2.22 15.82
CA TYR A 27 3.37 1.77 16.89
C TYR A 27 4.24 2.91 17.45
N ILE A 28 4.80 3.78 16.59
CA ILE A 28 5.60 4.93 17.05
C ILE A 28 4.74 5.90 17.85
N LEU A 29 3.56 6.25 17.34
CA LEU A 29 2.65 7.19 18.00
C LEU A 29 2.15 6.67 19.35
N GLU A 30 1.84 5.37 19.44
CA GLU A 30 1.45 4.72 20.68
C GLU A 30 2.57 4.79 21.73
N ASN A 31 3.83 4.53 21.34
CA ASN A 31 4.98 4.66 22.23
C ASN A 31 5.25 6.11 22.68
N MET A 32 4.73 7.11 21.96
CA MET A 32 4.77 8.53 22.36
C MET A 32 3.61 8.91 23.29
N GLY A 33 2.75 7.97 23.69
CA GLY A 33 1.58 8.21 24.53
C GLY A 33 0.41 8.84 23.78
N VAL A 34 0.40 8.80 22.44
CA VAL A 34 -0.71 9.31 21.64
C VAL A 34 -1.86 8.31 21.67
N ILE A 35 -3.03 8.74 22.12
CA ILE A 35 -4.26 7.95 22.05
C ILE A 35 -4.73 7.92 20.59
N LEU A 36 -4.44 6.82 19.89
CA LEU A 36 -4.75 6.65 18.47
C LEU A 36 -6.26 6.57 18.18
N TYR A 37 -7.02 6.00 19.10
CA TYR A 37 -8.46 5.79 18.95
C TYR A 37 -9.15 6.13 20.27
N LYS A 38 -10.06 7.11 20.26
CA LYS A 38 -10.86 7.46 21.44
C LYS A 38 -12.20 6.72 21.46
N SER A 39 -12.64 6.22 20.31
CA SER A 39 -13.89 5.50 20.12
C SER A 39 -13.78 4.47 18.99
N GLU A 40 -14.74 3.54 18.93
CA GLU A 40 -14.90 2.61 17.81
C GLU A 40 -15.10 3.35 16.47
N SER A 41 -15.82 4.48 16.49
CA SER A 41 -16.03 5.30 15.29
C SER A 41 -14.74 5.91 14.74
N ASP A 42 -13.78 6.28 15.60
CA ASP A 42 -12.45 6.73 15.18
C ASP A 42 -11.66 5.60 14.53
N GLN A 43 -11.76 4.38 15.07
CA GLN A 43 -11.13 3.20 14.49
C GLN A 43 -11.68 2.90 13.09
N GLN A 44 -12.99 2.97 12.91
CA GLN A 44 -13.61 2.72 11.61
C GLN A 44 -13.29 3.82 10.58
N ARG A 45 -13.23 5.09 11.00
CA ARG A 45 -12.79 6.19 10.13
C ARG A 45 -11.35 5.97 9.65
N ASN A 46 -10.44 5.62 10.57
CA ASN A 46 -9.03 5.37 10.23
C ASN A 46 -8.87 4.14 9.34
N PHE A 47 -9.66 3.09 9.57
CA PHE A 47 -9.71 1.92 8.67
C PHE A 47 -10.16 2.31 7.25
N ASN A 48 -11.22 3.11 7.12
CA ASN A 48 -11.70 3.58 5.82
C ASN A 48 -10.64 4.42 5.10
N ILE A 49 -9.93 5.29 5.82
CA ILE A 49 -8.80 6.07 5.28
C ILE A 49 -7.70 5.12 4.80
N PHE A 50 -7.34 4.11 5.59
CA PHE A 50 -6.35 3.09 5.20
C PHE A 50 -6.77 2.36 3.92
N ILE A 51 -8.03 1.94 3.80
CA ILE A 51 -8.54 1.26 2.61
C ILE A 51 -8.43 2.14 1.36
N ILE A 52 -8.85 3.40 1.45
CA ILE A 52 -8.81 4.33 0.31
C ILE A 52 -7.37 4.63 -0.10
N LEU A 53 -6.50 4.96 0.86
CA LEU A 53 -5.08 5.24 0.58
C LEU A 53 -4.36 3.98 0.07
N GLY A 54 -4.61 2.84 0.70
CA GLY A 54 -4.06 1.55 0.29
C GLY A 54 -4.46 1.18 -1.12
N LEU A 55 -5.72 1.42 -1.51
CA LEU A 55 -6.17 1.24 -2.89
C LEU A 55 -5.41 2.14 -3.87
N VAL A 56 -5.27 3.43 -3.57
CA VAL A 56 -4.53 4.37 -4.43
C VAL A 56 -3.07 3.95 -4.59
N VAL A 57 -2.37 3.63 -3.48
CA VAL A 57 -0.98 3.17 -3.52
C VAL A 57 -0.85 1.85 -4.28
N SER A 58 -1.77 0.91 -4.07
CA SER A 58 -1.82 -0.37 -4.77
C SER A 58 -1.97 -0.18 -6.29
N LEU A 59 -2.87 0.70 -6.73
CA LEU A 59 -3.04 1.03 -8.16
C LEU A 59 -1.77 1.66 -8.74
N ILE A 60 -1.13 2.58 -8.02
CA ILE A 60 0.13 3.22 -8.44
C ILE A 60 1.24 2.16 -8.58
N PHE A 61 1.45 1.32 -7.57
CA PHE A 61 2.49 0.29 -7.61
C PHE A 61 2.23 -0.75 -8.70
N GLY A 62 0.97 -1.16 -8.90
CA GLY A 62 0.58 -2.04 -10.00
C GLY A 62 0.91 -1.42 -11.36
N TRP A 63 0.57 -0.14 -11.56
CA TRP A 63 0.87 0.58 -12.79
C TRP A 63 2.37 0.73 -13.02
N LEU A 64 3.14 1.15 -12.00
CA LEU A 64 4.60 1.28 -12.05
C LEU A 64 5.25 -0.07 -12.38
N SER A 65 4.79 -1.16 -11.77
CA SER A 65 5.33 -2.50 -12.01
C SER A 65 5.16 -2.93 -13.46
N VAL A 66 4.00 -2.65 -14.08
CA VAL A 66 3.81 -2.89 -15.51
C VAL A 66 4.70 -1.99 -16.36
N ARG A 67 4.81 -0.70 -16.01
CA ARG A 67 5.57 0.28 -16.79
C ARG A 67 7.08 -0.02 -16.80
N TYR A 68 7.66 -0.37 -15.66
CA TYR A 68 9.10 -0.55 -15.48
C TYR A 68 9.55 -2.02 -15.52
N GLY A 69 8.69 -2.97 -15.14
CA GLY A 69 9.01 -4.40 -15.23
C GLY A 69 9.00 -4.92 -16.67
N LEU A 70 8.34 -4.22 -17.61
CA LEU A 70 8.39 -4.55 -19.04
C LEU A 70 9.60 -3.94 -19.76
N THR A 71 10.07 -2.74 -19.37
CA THR A 71 11.24 -2.11 -20.00
C THR A 71 12.52 -2.89 -19.73
N LYS A 72 12.67 -3.52 -18.56
CA LYS A 72 13.78 -4.46 -18.33
C LYS A 72 13.73 -5.71 -19.22
N SER A 73 12.55 -6.12 -19.67
CA SER A 73 12.38 -7.33 -20.50
C SER A 73 12.68 -7.10 -21.99
N SER A 74 12.79 -5.85 -22.48
CA SER A 74 13.07 -5.54 -23.90
C SER A 74 14.51 -5.08 -24.17
N SER A 75 15.31 -4.82 -23.13
CA SER A 75 16.71 -4.36 -23.26
C SER A 75 17.73 -5.52 -23.30
N GLY A 76 17.27 -6.77 -23.34
CA GLY A 76 18.11 -7.97 -23.27
C GLY A 76 18.01 -8.88 -24.49
N ARG A 77 17.75 -8.33 -25.68
CA ARG A 77 17.92 -9.05 -26.95
C ARG A 77 18.79 -8.25 -27.88
#